data_AF-A0A4V2BCZ9-F1
#
_entry.id   AF-A0A4V2BCZ9-F1
#
_cell.length_a   1.000
_cell.length_b   1.000
_cell.length_c   1.000
_cell.angle_alpha   90.00
_cell.angle_beta   90.00
_cell.angle_gamma   90.00
#
_symmetry.space_group_name_H-M   'P 1'
#
loop_
_entity.id
_entity.type
_entity.pdbx_description
1 polymer ?
#
loop_
_entity_poly.entity_id
_entity_poly.type
_entity_poly.pdbx_seq_one_letter_code
_entity_poly.pdbx_strand_id
1 'polypeptide(L)'
;MVGALVVYFMGGDPVAYLAQNAGNVQNSGAPDARDADKKSFAGVVLAETEDAWKEEFSKVSKTYVPPKLVLFRNRVESACGRASSASGPFYCPPDSQVYLDLSFLDELSRNLGAKGDFAGAYVIAHEIGHHVQNLLGIEGEFRAKMRRMGEGERNRASVAIELQADCLAGIWAKHAENKNILETGDIAEALNAASAVGDDRLQKRSQGYVVPDSFTHGSSAQRQEAFQRGYQGGNLNACLANG
;
A
#
# COMPACT_ATOMS: atom_id res chain seq x y z
N MET A 1 -20.71 21.59 18.52
CA MET A 1 -20.19 20.36 17.90
C MET A 1 -19.00 20.73 17.03
N VAL A 2 -17.79 20.57 17.56
CA VAL A 2 -16.54 20.82 16.83
C VAL A 2 -16.04 19.44 16.41
N GLY A 3 -16.21 19.12 15.13
CA GLY A 3 -15.90 17.80 14.58
C GLY A 3 -15.49 17.95 13.12
N ALA A 4 -14.41 18.70 12.89
CA ALA A 4 -13.78 18.83 11.58
C ALA A 4 -12.31 19.14 11.84
N LEU A 5 -11.45 18.12 11.74
CA LEU A 5 -9.98 18.18 11.52
C LEU A 5 -9.33 16.89 12.02
N VAL A 6 -9.34 15.81 11.23
CA VAL A 6 -8.20 14.89 11.06
C VAL A 6 -8.40 14.15 9.72
N VAL A 7 -8.22 14.84 8.59
CA VAL A 7 -8.01 14.21 7.27
C VAL A 7 -6.80 14.88 6.62
N TYR A 8 -5.71 14.99 7.38
CA TYR A 8 -4.48 15.66 6.91
C TYR A 8 -3.23 14.78 7.06
N PHE A 9 -3.39 13.51 7.46
CA PHE A 9 -2.26 12.61 7.73
C PHE A 9 -2.24 11.35 6.86
N MET A 10 -3.19 11.24 5.94
CA MET A 10 -3.20 10.26 4.85
C MET A 10 -3.58 11.07 3.62
N GLY A 11 -2.71 11.12 2.60
CA GLY A 11 -3.02 11.81 1.35
C GLY A 11 -4.38 11.34 0.85
N GLY A 12 -5.38 12.22 0.94
CA GLY A 12 -6.76 11.87 0.62
C GLY A 12 -6.83 11.39 -0.82
N ASP A 13 -7.07 10.08 -0.97
CA ASP A 13 -7.19 9.38 -2.24
C ASP A 13 -8.26 10.06 -3.12
N PRO A 14 -7.99 10.36 -4.41
CA PRO A 14 -9.01 10.83 -5.35
C PRO A 14 -10.23 9.88 -5.46
N VAL A 15 -10.07 8.61 -5.06
CA VAL A 15 -11.15 7.62 -4.95
C VAL A 15 -12.17 7.99 -3.88
N ALA A 16 -11.82 8.81 -2.88
CA ALA A 16 -12.76 9.31 -1.89
C ALA A 16 -13.91 10.16 -2.50
N TYR A 17 -13.74 10.67 -3.73
CA TYR A 17 -14.79 11.40 -4.45
C TYR A 17 -15.81 10.48 -5.14
N LEU A 18 -15.53 9.18 -5.32
CA LEU A 18 -16.45 8.24 -5.95
C LEU A 18 -17.58 7.75 -5.02
N ALA A 19 -17.49 8.02 -3.72
CA ALA A 19 -18.45 7.54 -2.72
C ALA A 19 -19.70 8.44 -2.54
N GLN A 20 -19.95 9.42 -3.43
CA GLN A 20 -21.08 10.35 -3.27
C GLN A 20 -22.43 9.85 -3.79
N ASN A 21 -22.51 8.66 -4.41
CA ASN A 21 -23.77 8.15 -4.98
C ASN A 21 -23.99 6.63 -4.80
N ALA A 22 -24.10 6.16 -3.55
CA ALA A 22 -24.73 4.86 -3.28
C ALA A 22 -25.53 4.91 -1.97
N GLY A 23 -26.84 4.70 -2.08
CA GLY A 23 -27.74 4.62 -0.94
C GLY A 23 -27.46 3.43 -0.02
N ASN A 24 -27.99 3.53 1.20
CA ASN A 24 -28.05 2.48 2.23
C ASN A 24 -26.75 1.69 2.46
N VAL A 25 -25.77 2.34 3.10
CA VAL A 25 -24.53 1.71 3.57
C VAL A 25 -24.87 0.67 4.64
N GLN A 26 -24.78 -0.61 4.28
CA GLN A 26 -24.81 -1.71 5.24
C GLN A 26 -23.60 -1.62 6.17
N ASN A 27 -23.88 -1.69 7.46
CA ASN A 27 -22.91 -1.66 8.54
C ASN A 27 -22.14 -2.99 8.56
N SER A 28 -20.86 -3.02 8.20
CA SER A 28 -20.05 -4.23 8.42
C SER A 28 -18.57 -3.91 8.60
N GLY A 29 -18.15 -3.68 9.85
CA GLY A 29 -16.75 -3.49 10.27
C GLY A 29 -15.98 -4.79 10.58
N ALA A 30 -16.48 -5.95 10.14
CA ALA A 30 -15.78 -7.23 10.24
C ALA A 30 -16.02 -8.07 8.97
N PRO A 31 -15.04 -8.89 8.53
CA PRO A 31 -15.22 -9.83 7.42
C PRO A 31 -16.34 -10.83 7.70
N ASP A 32 -17.01 -11.30 6.64
CA ASP A 32 -18.07 -12.30 6.75
C ASP A 32 -17.68 -13.64 6.07
N ALA A 33 -18.59 -14.62 6.05
CA ALA A 33 -18.29 -15.95 5.54
C ALA A 33 -17.85 -15.97 4.06
N ARG A 34 -18.27 -14.99 3.25
CA ARG A 34 -17.86 -14.89 1.83
C ARG A 34 -16.40 -14.48 1.64
N ASP A 35 -15.74 -14.10 2.72
CA ASP A 35 -14.37 -13.62 2.74
C ASP A 35 -13.34 -14.68 3.12
N ALA A 36 -13.77 -15.93 3.33
CA ALA A 36 -12.89 -17.02 3.78
C ALA A 36 -11.65 -17.16 2.89
N ASP A 37 -11.83 -17.19 1.57
CA ASP A 37 -10.72 -17.34 0.61
C ASP A 37 -9.79 -16.13 0.65
N LYS A 38 -10.33 -14.90 0.69
CA LYS A 38 -9.52 -13.67 0.79
C LYS A 38 -8.74 -13.59 2.10
N LYS A 39 -9.35 -14.02 3.20
CA LYS A 39 -8.70 -14.09 4.51
C LYS A 39 -7.56 -15.09 4.50
N SER A 40 -7.77 -16.26 3.91
CA SER A 40 -6.74 -17.29 3.76
C SER A 40 -5.59 -16.76 2.90
N PHE A 41 -5.91 -16.21 1.74
CA PHE A 41 -4.96 -15.59 0.83
C PHE A 41 -4.13 -14.50 1.52
N ALA A 42 -4.78 -13.55 2.19
CA ALA A 42 -4.08 -12.46 2.86
C ALA A 42 -3.18 -12.96 4.01
N GLY A 43 -3.59 -14.02 4.71
CA GLY A 43 -2.77 -14.67 5.73
C GLY A 43 -1.53 -15.36 5.15
N VAL A 44 -1.65 -16.02 4.00
CA VAL A 44 -0.51 -16.65 3.30
C VAL A 44 0.48 -15.58 2.81
N VAL A 45 -0.01 -14.53 2.15
CA VAL A 45 0.85 -13.43 1.69
C VAL A 45 1.56 -12.77 2.87
N LEU A 46 0.86 -12.52 3.98
CA LEU A 46 1.47 -11.97 5.19
C LEU A 46 2.60 -12.89 5.69
N ALA A 47 2.34 -14.19 5.85
CA ALA A 47 3.34 -15.14 6.31
C ALA A 47 4.59 -15.16 5.41
N GLU A 48 4.41 -15.15 4.08
CA GLU A 48 5.54 -15.08 3.14
C GLU A 48 6.30 -13.76 3.23
N THR A 49 5.62 -12.63 3.42
CA THR A 49 6.31 -11.35 3.66
C THR A 49 7.09 -11.36 4.97
N GLU A 50 6.56 -11.96 6.03
CA GLU A 50 7.28 -12.06 7.31
C GLU A 50 8.57 -12.87 7.18
N ASP A 51 8.54 -13.97 6.43
CA ASP A 51 9.71 -14.80 6.19
C ASP A 51 10.77 -14.04 5.37
N ALA A 52 10.36 -13.35 4.31
CA ALA A 52 11.25 -12.52 3.51
C ALA A 52 11.92 -11.43 4.36
N TRP A 53 11.15 -10.70 5.17
CA TRP A 53 11.69 -9.59 5.95
C TRP A 53 12.49 -10.03 7.17
N LYS A 54 12.17 -11.18 7.79
CA LYS A 54 13.06 -11.79 8.81
C LYS A 54 14.45 -12.07 8.21
N GLU A 55 14.51 -12.60 6.99
CA GLU A 55 15.77 -12.86 6.30
C GLU A 55 16.51 -11.55 5.95
N GLU A 56 15.84 -10.59 5.31
CA GLU A 56 16.45 -9.32 4.91
C GLU A 56 16.95 -8.49 6.11
N PHE A 57 16.19 -8.45 7.21
CA PHE A 57 16.61 -7.72 8.42
C PHE A 57 17.83 -8.38 9.08
N SER A 58 17.95 -9.70 9.01
CA SER A 58 19.13 -10.41 9.55
C SER A 58 20.41 -10.01 8.81
N LYS A 59 20.34 -9.74 7.50
CA LYS A 59 21.48 -9.30 6.66
C LYS A 59 22.02 -7.94 7.08
N VAL A 60 21.19 -7.10 7.71
CA VAL A 60 21.56 -5.76 8.21
C VAL A 60 21.63 -5.69 9.74
N SER A 61 21.74 -6.84 10.43
CA SER A 61 21.84 -6.92 11.89
C SER A 61 20.70 -6.20 12.63
N LYS A 62 19.49 -6.20 12.05
CA LYS A 62 18.26 -5.71 12.69
C LYS A 62 17.29 -6.87 12.92
N THR A 63 16.27 -6.65 13.75
CA THR A 63 15.22 -7.63 14.00
C THR A 63 13.92 -7.15 13.35
N TYR A 64 13.32 -8.01 12.52
CA TYR A 64 11.98 -7.77 12.00
C TYR A 64 10.94 -8.13 13.07
N VAL A 65 10.01 -7.23 13.34
CA VAL A 65 8.88 -7.45 14.26
C VAL A 65 7.62 -7.51 13.41
N PRO A 66 6.92 -8.65 13.29
CA PRO A 66 5.76 -8.74 12.42
C PRO A 66 4.64 -7.76 12.78
N PRO A 67 3.95 -7.15 11.79
CA PRO A 67 2.77 -6.34 12.03
C PRO A 67 1.56 -7.23 12.29
N LYS A 68 0.49 -6.65 12.84
CA LYS A 68 -0.82 -7.31 12.85
C LYS A 68 -1.60 -6.93 11.60
N LEU A 69 -2.22 -7.92 10.96
CA LEU A 69 -3.13 -7.69 9.84
C LEU A 69 -4.58 -7.64 10.34
N VAL A 70 -5.24 -6.50 10.11
CA VAL A 70 -6.65 -6.25 10.43
C VAL A 70 -7.44 -6.26 9.13
N LEU A 71 -8.25 -7.30 8.94
CA LEU A 71 -9.16 -7.40 7.82
C LEU A 71 -10.47 -6.69 8.16
N PHE A 72 -10.97 -5.85 7.26
CA PHE A 72 -12.25 -5.17 7.45
C PHE A 72 -13.00 -5.03 6.12
N ARG A 73 -14.24 -4.58 6.23
CA ARG A 73 -15.04 -4.06 5.11
C ARG A 73 -15.59 -2.71 5.53
N ASN A 74 -15.84 -1.79 4.61
CA ASN A 74 -16.54 -0.51 4.77
C ASN A 74 -15.90 0.51 5.72
N ARG A 75 -15.55 0.13 6.96
CA ARG A 75 -15.08 1.00 8.02
C ARG A 75 -14.25 0.25 9.05
N VAL A 76 -13.21 0.93 9.57
CA VAL A 76 -12.40 0.45 10.69
C VAL A 76 -11.95 1.62 11.56
N GLU A 77 -11.64 1.34 12.83
CA GLU A 77 -11.00 2.28 13.74
C GLU A 77 -9.56 1.82 14.00
N SER A 78 -8.60 2.72 13.78
CA SER A 78 -7.18 2.49 14.00
C SER A 78 -6.60 3.56 14.93
N ALA A 79 -5.35 3.39 15.36
CA ALA A 79 -4.65 4.46 16.09
C ALA A 79 -4.39 5.71 15.24
N CYS A 80 -4.51 5.61 13.91
CA CYS A 80 -4.42 6.73 12.96
C CYS A 80 -5.76 7.45 12.78
N GLY A 81 -6.86 6.91 13.33
CA GLY A 81 -8.19 7.49 13.27
C GLY A 81 -9.22 6.53 12.68
N ARG A 82 -10.35 7.11 12.24
CA ARG A 82 -11.45 6.36 11.63
C ARG A 82 -11.22 6.34 10.12
N ALA A 83 -11.10 5.15 9.53
CA ALA A 83 -10.93 4.95 8.09
C ALA A 83 -12.15 4.25 7.49
N SER A 84 -12.37 4.43 6.19
CA SER A 84 -13.42 3.76 5.42
C SER A 84 -12.84 3.07 4.19
N SER A 85 -13.64 2.26 3.51
CA SER A 85 -13.27 1.63 2.23
C SER A 85 -12.81 2.62 1.16
N ALA A 86 -13.22 3.89 1.27
CA ALA A 86 -12.78 4.96 0.36
C ALA A 86 -11.30 5.32 0.52
N SER A 87 -10.65 4.87 1.60
CA SER A 87 -9.22 5.09 1.88
C SER A 87 -8.33 3.94 1.41
N GLY A 88 -8.91 2.82 0.94
CA GLY A 88 -8.16 1.62 0.58
C GLY A 88 -7.45 0.95 1.76
N PRO A 89 -6.57 -0.04 1.48
CA PRO A 89 -5.66 -0.62 2.45
C PRO A 89 -4.66 0.42 2.96
N PHE A 90 -4.16 0.25 4.18
CA PHE A 90 -3.18 1.17 4.76
C PHE A 90 -2.39 0.55 5.92
N TYR A 91 -1.16 1.01 6.11
CA TYR A 91 -0.38 0.80 7.33
C TYR A 91 -0.55 1.97 8.32
N CYS A 92 -0.67 1.66 9.62
CA CYS A 92 -0.73 2.65 10.68
C CYS A 92 0.49 2.55 11.63
N PRO A 93 1.45 3.50 11.59
CA PRO A 93 2.66 3.44 12.42
C PRO A 93 2.41 3.40 13.94
N PRO A 94 1.50 4.22 14.52
CA PRO A 94 1.26 4.25 15.97
C PRO A 94 0.83 2.93 16.61
N ASP A 95 0.14 2.05 15.87
CA ASP A 95 -0.25 0.71 16.36
C ASP A 95 0.50 -0.43 15.65
N SER A 96 1.32 -0.13 14.64
CA SER A 96 2.07 -1.09 13.84
C SER A 96 1.18 -2.17 13.20
N GLN A 97 0.01 -1.76 12.70
CA GLN A 97 -0.95 -2.65 12.06
C GLN A 97 -1.13 -2.31 10.58
N VAL A 98 -1.34 -3.35 9.77
CA VAL A 98 -1.79 -3.25 8.39
C VAL A 98 -3.29 -3.48 8.37
N TYR A 99 -4.03 -2.59 7.74
CA TYR A 99 -5.47 -2.64 7.59
C TYR A 99 -5.80 -2.94 6.14
N LEU A 100 -6.48 -4.06 5.89
CA LEU A 100 -6.81 -4.52 4.55
C LEU A 100 -8.33 -4.52 4.37
N ASP A 101 -8.81 -3.63 3.49
CA ASP A 101 -10.21 -3.62 3.08
C ASP A 101 -10.47 -4.73 2.05
N LEU A 102 -11.28 -5.71 2.41
CA LEU A 102 -11.62 -6.82 1.52
C LEU A 102 -12.53 -6.38 0.37
N SER A 103 -13.25 -5.26 0.51
CA SER A 103 -14.01 -4.65 -0.58
C SER A 103 -13.10 -4.01 -1.64
N PHE A 104 -11.94 -3.49 -1.24
CA PHE A 104 -10.95 -2.99 -2.18
C PHE A 104 -10.37 -4.11 -3.05
N LEU A 105 -10.12 -5.30 -2.48
CA LEU A 105 -9.67 -6.46 -3.27
C LEU A 105 -10.73 -6.89 -4.31
N ASP A 106 -12.02 -6.77 -3.97
CA ASP A 106 -13.11 -7.00 -4.94
C ASP A 106 -13.05 -5.96 -6.08
N GLU A 107 -12.79 -4.69 -5.76
CA GLU A 107 -12.70 -3.60 -6.75
C GLU A 107 -11.46 -3.72 -7.64
N LEU A 108 -10.29 -4.05 -7.07
CA LEU A 108 -9.04 -4.24 -7.81
C LEU A 108 -9.21 -5.28 -8.92
N SER A 109 -9.83 -6.41 -8.57
CA SER A 109 -10.13 -7.51 -9.49
C SER A 109 -11.14 -7.12 -10.57
N ARG A 110 -12.20 -6.38 -10.22
CA ARG A 110 -13.32 -6.09 -11.13
C ARG A 110 -13.11 -4.86 -12.02
N ASN A 111 -12.60 -3.76 -11.46
CA ASN A 111 -12.67 -2.43 -12.07
C ASN A 111 -11.31 -1.89 -12.52
N LEU A 112 -10.23 -2.34 -11.89
CA LEU A 112 -8.88 -1.84 -12.17
C LEU A 112 -8.12 -2.66 -13.21
N GLY A 113 -8.70 -3.81 -13.62
CA GLY A 113 -8.14 -4.67 -14.66
C GLY A 113 -6.90 -5.44 -14.22
N ALA A 114 -6.52 -5.34 -12.94
CA ALA A 114 -5.52 -6.18 -12.31
C ALA A 114 -6.20 -7.51 -11.92
N LYS A 115 -6.21 -8.43 -12.88
CA LYS A 115 -6.70 -9.80 -12.70
C LYS A 115 -5.58 -10.67 -12.15
N GLY A 116 -5.97 -11.70 -11.40
CA GLY A 116 -5.06 -12.62 -10.74
C GLY A 116 -4.86 -12.30 -9.26
N ASP A 117 -4.44 -13.30 -8.52
CA ASP A 117 -4.25 -13.23 -7.06
C ASP A 117 -3.02 -12.37 -6.71
N PHE A 118 -1.99 -12.34 -7.56
CA PHE A 118 -0.77 -11.61 -7.29
C PHE A 118 -0.94 -10.08 -7.27
N ALA A 119 -1.96 -9.55 -7.95
CA ALA A 119 -2.36 -8.15 -7.83
C ALA A 119 -2.75 -7.77 -6.38
N GLY A 120 -3.48 -8.67 -5.69
CA GLY A 120 -3.80 -8.50 -4.27
C GLY A 120 -2.57 -8.70 -3.37
N ALA A 121 -1.66 -9.59 -3.77
CA ALA A 121 -0.43 -9.83 -3.02
C ALA A 121 0.49 -8.61 -3.04
N TYR A 122 0.60 -7.93 -4.20
CA TYR A 122 1.31 -6.66 -4.35
C TYR A 122 0.79 -5.60 -3.36
N VAL A 123 -0.53 -5.44 -3.24
CA VAL A 123 -1.13 -4.45 -2.33
C VAL A 123 -0.76 -4.75 -0.87
N ILE A 124 -0.82 -6.01 -0.45
CA ILE A 124 -0.41 -6.40 0.90
C ILE A 124 1.10 -6.15 1.09
N ALA A 125 1.93 -6.54 0.13
CA ALA A 125 3.38 -6.34 0.18
C ALA A 125 3.76 -4.85 0.22
N HIS A 126 3.00 -3.98 -0.45
CA HIS A 126 3.15 -2.53 -0.39
C HIS A 126 2.90 -2.00 1.04
N GLU A 127 1.79 -2.40 1.67
CA GLU A 127 1.53 -1.99 3.07
C GLU A 127 2.56 -2.53 4.06
N ILE A 128 3.09 -3.73 3.81
CA ILE A 128 4.22 -4.26 4.57
C ILE A 128 5.50 -3.45 4.30
N GLY A 129 5.68 -2.91 3.09
CA GLY A 129 6.73 -1.94 2.77
C GLY A 129 6.71 -0.72 3.70
N HIS A 130 5.52 -0.15 3.97
CA HIS A 130 5.39 0.93 4.96
C HIS A 130 5.72 0.48 6.38
N HIS A 131 5.36 -0.74 6.75
CA HIS A 131 5.77 -1.31 8.03
C HIS A 131 7.30 -1.43 8.15
N VAL A 132 7.98 -1.88 7.09
CA VAL A 132 9.44 -1.94 7.02
C VAL A 132 10.06 -0.55 7.12
N GLN A 133 9.52 0.46 6.43
CA GLN A 133 9.96 1.85 6.57
C GLN A 133 9.89 2.32 8.03
N ASN A 134 8.82 1.98 8.73
CA ASN A 134 8.66 2.31 10.15
C ASN A 134 9.71 1.61 11.02
N LEU A 135 9.94 0.30 10.83
CA LEU A 135 10.98 -0.43 11.57
C LEU A 135 12.40 0.10 11.30
N LEU A 136 12.64 0.63 10.10
CA LEU A 136 13.91 1.25 9.73
C LEU A 136 14.05 2.70 10.23
N GLY A 137 12.98 3.31 10.77
CA GLY A 137 12.96 4.68 11.27
C GLY A 137 12.71 5.76 10.19
N ILE A 138 12.55 5.35 8.93
CA ILE A 138 12.37 6.25 7.78
C ILE A 138 11.09 7.06 7.90
N GLU A 139 10.01 6.41 8.36
CA GLU A 139 8.69 7.02 8.53
C GLU A 139 8.74 8.21 9.51
N GLY A 140 9.44 8.04 10.64
CA GLY A 140 9.61 9.09 11.65
C GLY A 140 10.44 10.27 11.14
N GLU A 141 11.54 10.00 10.45
CA GLU A 141 12.38 11.02 9.81
C GLU A 141 11.59 11.81 8.76
N PHE A 142 10.82 11.10 7.94
CA PHE A 142 9.94 11.67 6.94
C PHE A 142 8.92 12.63 7.58
N ARG A 143 8.16 12.16 8.57
CA ARG A 143 7.18 12.99 9.28
C ARG A 143 7.83 14.23 9.90
N ALA A 144 9.01 14.10 10.49
CA ALA A 144 9.72 15.22 11.08
C ALA A 144 10.11 16.29 10.05
N LYS A 145 10.56 15.86 8.86
CA LYS A 145 10.95 16.76 7.75
C LYS A 145 9.74 17.47 7.14
N MET A 146 8.64 16.74 6.93
CA MET A 146 7.40 17.24 6.32
C MET A 146 6.78 18.42 7.05
N ARG A 147 6.92 18.48 8.39
CA ARG A 147 6.40 19.59 9.21
C ARG A 147 6.97 20.96 8.85
N ARG A 148 8.08 21.00 8.10
CA ARG A 148 8.80 22.23 7.74
C ARG A 148 8.66 22.58 6.24
N MET A 149 7.96 21.75 5.47
CA MET A 149 7.88 21.85 4.01
C MET A 149 6.63 22.59 3.54
N GLY A 150 6.73 23.27 2.40
CA GLY A 150 5.56 23.78 1.66
C GLY A 150 4.77 22.64 1.01
N GLU A 151 3.56 22.93 0.52
CA GLU A 151 2.64 21.90 -0.02
C GLU A 151 3.24 21.07 -1.17
N GLY A 152 3.81 21.71 -2.19
CA GLY A 152 4.42 20.98 -3.31
C GLY A 152 5.65 20.15 -2.91
N GLU A 153 6.40 20.59 -1.90
CA GLU A 153 7.50 19.78 -1.35
C GLU A 153 6.96 18.57 -0.58
N ARG A 154 5.87 18.76 0.17
CA ARG A 154 5.18 17.68 0.86
C ARG A 154 4.67 16.63 -0.12
N ASN A 155 4.04 17.05 -1.21
CA ASN A 155 3.56 16.14 -2.25
C ASN A 155 4.68 15.28 -2.83
N ARG A 156 5.79 15.91 -3.26
CA ARG A 156 6.97 15.18 -3.77
C ARG A 156 7.56 14.21 -2.74
N ALA A 157 7.59 14.62 -1.48
CA ALA A 157 8.10 13.80 -0.40
C ALA A 157 7.16 12.60 -0.16
N SER A 158 5.84 12.79 -0.15
CA SER A 158 4.87 11.69 -0.07
C SER A 158 5.08 10.69 -1.21
N VAL A 159 5.20 11.16 -2.45
CA VAL A 159 5.52 10.30 -3.61
C VAL A 159 6.80 9.49 -3.36
N ALA A 160 7.85 10.08 -2.80
CA ALA A 160 9.09 9.34 -2.53
C ALA A 160 8.91 8.19 -1.52
N ILE A 161 8.07 8.37 -0.49
CA ILE A 161 7.77 7.32 0.50
C ILE A 161 6.96 6.18 -0.14
N GLU A 162 5.96 6.53 -0.94
CA GLU A 162 5.09 5.57 -1.64
C GLU A 162 5.87 4.73 -2.65
N LEU A 163 6.75 5.38 -3.44
CA LEU A 163 7.64 4.67 -4.36
C LEU A 163 8.66 3.79 -3.64
N GLN A 164 9.13 4.21 -2.46
CA GLN A 164 9.99 3.33 -1.66
C GLN A 164 9.22 2.09 -1.16
N ALA A 165 7.95 2.23 -0.77
CA ALA A 165 7.11 1.09 -0.40
C ALA A 165 6.88 0.13 -1.60
N ASP A 166 6.65 0.67 -2.81
CA ASP A 166 6.59 -0.14 -4.04
C ASP A 166 7.90 -0.89 -4.31
N CYS A 167 9.04 -0.24 -4.11
CA CYS A 167 10.35 -0.88 -4.24
C CYS A 167 10.54 -2.00 -3.21
N LEU A 168 10.14 -1.78 -1.95
CA LEU A 168 10.21 -2.82 -0.91
C LEU A 168 9.28 -4.01 -1.26
N ALA A 169 8.10 -3.77 -1.82
CA ALA A 169 7.23 -4.83 -2.34
C ALA A 169 7.90 -5.63 -3.48
N GLY A 170 8.68 -4.96 -4.33
CA GLY A 170 9.50 -5.61 -5.35
C GLY A 170 10.55 -6.56 -4.76
N ILE A 171 11.23 -6.17 -3.68
CA ILE A 171 12.19 -7.05 -2.99
C ILE A 171 11.50 -8.34 -2.50
N TRP A 172 10.31 -8.20 -1.90
CA TRP A 172 9.52 -9.37 -1.49
C TRP A 172 9.17 -10.26 -2.70
N ALA A 173 8.74 -9.68 -3.82
CA ALA A 173 8.45 -10.46 -5.02
C ALA A 173 9.69 -11.24 -5.52
N LYS A 174 10.90 -10.67 -5.40
CA LYS A 174 12.13 -11.38 -5.74
C LYS A 174 12.41 -12.55 -4.79
N HIS A 175 12.12 -12.37 -3.51
CA HIS A 175 12.24 -13.45 -2.52
C HIS A 175 11.26 -14.59 -2.81
N ALA A 176 10.00 -14.26 -3.13
CA ALA A 176 8.99 -15.21 -3.52
C ALA A 176 9.37 -15.99 -4.79
N GLU A 177 9.97 -15.32 -5.78
CA GLU A 177 10.52 -15.96 -6.98
C GLU A 177 11.61 -16.98 -6.62
N ASN A 178 12.57 -16.59 -5.78
CA ASN A 178 13.68 -17.46 -5.38
C ASN A 178 13.20 -18.70 -4.61
N LYS A 179 12.04 -18.63 -3.96
CA LYS A 179 11.37 -19.75 -3.30
C LYS A 179 10.46 -20.58 -4.23
N ASN A 180 10.36 -20.25 -5.51
CA ASN A 180 9.44 -20.84 -6.48
C ASN A 180 7.96 -20.73 -6.07
N ILE A 181 7.60 -19.62 -5.43
CA ILE A 181 6.21 -19.32 -5.05
C ILE A 181 5.45 -18.70 -6.21
N LEU A 182 6.14 -17.95 -7.07
CA LEU A 182 5.52 -17.22 -8.17
C LEU A 182 5.15 -18.14 -9.35
N GLU A 183 3.99 -17.89 -9.92
CA GLU A 183 3.55 -18.44 -11.18
C GLU A 183 3.97 -17.56 -12.37
N THR A 184 3.83 -18.12 -13.58
CA THR A 184 4.12 -17.38 -14.81
C THR A 184 3.03 -16.34 -15.04
N GLY A 185 3.36 -15.06 -14.82
CA GLY A 185 2.43 -13.94 -15.02
C GLY A 185 2.35 -13.02 -13.80
N ASP A 186 2.64 -13.53 -12.61
CA ASP A 186 2.51 -12.83 -11.33
C ASP A 186 3.22 -11.47 -11.31
N ILE A 187 4.47 -11.41 -11.78
CA ILE A 187 5.21 -10.15 -11.84
C ILE A 187 4.53 -9.14 -12.78
N ALA A 188 3.97 -9.60 -13.89
CA ALA A 188 3.21 -8.74 -14.79
C ALA A 188 1.89 -8.27 -14.15
N GLU A 189 1.24 -9.12 -13.34
CA GLU A 189 0.06 -8.75 -12.55
C GLU A 189 0.38 -7.69 -11.50
N ALA A 190 1.49 -7.83 -10.77
CA ALA A 190 1.96 -6.80 -9.82
C ALA A 190 2.26 -5.46 -10.51
N LEU A 191 2.96 -5.49 -11.65
CA LEU A 191 3.23 -4.28 -12.44
C LEU A 191 1.93 -3.63 -12.97
N ASN A 192 0.94 -4.43 -13.34
CA ASN A 192 -0.37 -3.93 -13.75
C ASN A 192 -1.14 -3.33 -12.57
N ALA A 193 -1.07 -3.95 -11.39
CA ALA A 193 -1.65 -3.43 -10.16
C ALA A 193 -1.00 -2.09 -9.79
N ALA A 194 0.34 -2.01 -9.72
CA ALA A 194 1.08 -0.78 -9.45
C ALA A 194 0.73 0.36 -10.42
N SER A 195 0.58 0.03 -11.71
CA SER A 195 0.10 0.98 -12.71
C SER A 195 -1.34 1.43 -12.46
N ALA A 196 -2.23 0.52 -12.05
CA ALA A 196 -3.64 0.82 -11.85
C ALA A 196 -3.91 1.82 -10.72
N VAL A 197 -3.03 1.86 -9.72
CA VAL A 197 -3.10 2.74 -8.54
C VAL A 197 -2.18 3.97 -8.65
N GLY A 198 -1.71 4.30 -9.86
CA GLY A 198 -1.00 5.55 -10.13
C GLY A 198 -1.93 6.76 -10.15
N ASP A 199 -1.48 7.88 -9.58
CA ASP A 199 -2.29 9.11 -9.45
C ASP A 199 -2.76 9.64 -10.81
N ASP A 200 -1.95 9.55 -11.86
CA ASP A 200 -2.32 9.95 -13.22
C ASP A 200 -3.49 9.13 -13.78
N ARG A 201 -3.50 7.81 -13.54
CA ARG A 201 -4.58 6.94 -13.98
C ARG A 201 -5.85 7.15 -13.16
N LEU A 202 -5.73 7.29 -11.84
CA LEU A 202 -6.87 7.55 -10.96
C LEU A 202 -7.50 8.91 -11.24
N GLN A 203 -6.70 9.97 -11.39
CA GLN A 203 -7.18 11.31 -11.75
C GLN A 203 -7.83 11.32 -13.14
N LYS A 204 -7.21 10.69 -14.15
CA LYS A 204 -7.82 10.62 -15.49
C LYS A 204 -9.16 9.88 -15.46
N ARG A 205 -9.31 8.86 -14.62
CA ARG A 205 -10.57 8.12 -14.44
C ARG A 205 -11.62 8.95 -13.69
N SER A 206 -11.24 9.74 -12.69
CA SER A 206 -12.17 10.49 -11.84
C SER A 206 -12.57 11.85 -12.41
N GLN A 207 -11.64 12.59 -12.99
CA GLN A 207 -11.84 13.99 -13.45
C GLN A 207 -11.48 14.22 -14.92
N GLY A 208 -10.92 13.23 -15.62
CA GLY A 208 -10.65 13.30 -17.07
C GLY A 208 -9.31 13.94 -17.48
N TYR A 209 -8.57 14.54 -16.54
CA TYR A 209 -7.26 15.15 -16.77
C TYR A 209 -6.30 14.92 -15.60
N VAL A 210 -5.01 15.13 -15.85
CA VAL A 210 -3.91 14.85 -14.90
C VAL A 210 -3.28 16.16 -14.43
N VAL A 211 -3.03 16.26 -13.12
CA VAL A 211 -2.33 17.38 -12.47
C VAL A 211 -1.11 16.81 -11.72
N PRO A 212 0.08 16.78 -12.33
CA PRO A 212 1.25 16.12 -11.73
C PRO A 212 1.68 16.71 -10.38
N ASP A 213 1.54 18.01 -10.18
CA ASP A 213 1.94 18.69 -8.94
C ASP A 213 1.08 18.32 -7.72
N SER A 214 -0.09 17.70 -7.93
CA SER A 214 -0.98 17.24 -6.85
C SER A 214 -0.78 15.76 -6.49
N PHE A 215 0.19 15.07 -7.10
CA PHE A 215 0.44 13.66 -6.81
C PHE A 215 0.95 13.47 -5.39
N THR A 216 0.47 12.40 -4.75
CA THR A 216 0.87 11.98 -3.40
C THR A 216 1.38 10.55 -3.38
N HIS A 217 1.01 9.72 -4.36
CA HIS A 217 1.42 8.32 -4.49
C HIS A 217 2.36 8.08 -5.69
N GLY A 218 2.34 8.99 -6.65
CA GLY A 218 3.20 8.95 -7.83
C GLY A 218 2.45 8.46 -9.07
N SER A 219 3.07 8.63 -10.23
CA SER A 219 2.49 8.17 -11.50
C SER A 219 2.58 6.66 -11.65
N SER A 220 1.69 6.09 -12.47
CA SER A 220 1.70 4.68 -12.85
C SER A 220 3.10 4.21 -13.27
N ALA A 221 3.83 5.01 -14.05
CA ALA A 221 5.17 4.68 -14.52
C ALA A 221 6.20 4.67 -13.37
N GLN A 222 6.14 5.66 -12.47
CA GLN A 222 7.05 5.71 -11.32
C GLN A 222 6.85 4.51 -10.40
N ARG A 223 5.59 4.13 -10.13
CA ARG A 223 5.24 2.99 -9.28
C ARG A 223 5.76 1.68 -9.87
N GLN A 224 5.55 1.46 -11.17
CA GLN A 224 6.09 0.30 -11.89
C GLN A 224 7.62 0.26 -11.84
N GLU A 225 8.29 1.39 -12.09
CA GLU A 225 9.75 1.48 -12.06
C GLU A 225 10.30 1.17 -10.67
N ALA A 226 9.67 1.69 -9.62
CA ALA A 226 10.08 1.45 -8.25
C ALA A 226 9.94 -0.03 -7.86
N PHE A 227 8.80 -0.64 -8.15
CA PHE A 227 8.60 -2.08 -7.95
C PHE A 227 9.64 -2.91 -8.71
N GLN A 228 9.84 -2.60 -10.00
CA GLN A 228 10.81 -3.31 -10.84
C GLN A 228 12.24 -3.20 -10.31
N ARG A 229 12.63 -2.03 -9.79
CA ARG A 229 13.93 -1.79 -9.17
C ARG A 229 14.16 -2.67 -7.95
N GLY A 230 13.15 -2.76 -7.07
CA GLY A 230 13.19 -3.64 -5.91
C GLY A 230 13.29 -5.11 -6.30
N TYR A 231 12.50 -5.53 -7.28
CA TYR A 231 12.48 -6.90 -7.77
C TYR A 231 13.79 -7.31 -8.47
N GLN A 232 14.40 -6.42 -9.26
CA GLN A 232 15.70 -6.68 -9.88
C GLN A 232 16.85 -6.67 -8.86
N GLY A 233 16.79 -5.79 -7.86
CA GLY A 233 17.85 -5.65 -6.86
C GLY A 233 17.79 -6.71 -5.75
N GLY A 234 16.59 -7.10 -5.32
CA GLY A 234 16.34 -8.19 -4.38
C GLY A 234 16.90 -7.98 -2.96
N ASN A 235 17.27 -6.76 -2.59
CA ASN A 235 17.76 -6.44 -1.24
C ASN A 235 17.57 -4.97 -0.90
N LEU A 236 17.63 -4.64 0.40
CA LEU A 236 17.39 -3.29 0.93
C LEU A 236 18.20 -2.17 0.24
N ASN A 237 19.44 -2.42 -0.20
CA ASN A 237 20.25 -1.37 -0.82
C ASN A 237 19.61 -0.84 -2.13
N ALA A 238 18.85 -1.67 -2.84
CA ALA A 238 18.16 -1.27 -4.06
C ALA A 238 17.11 -0.16 -3.83
N CYS A 239 16.51 -0.12 -2.63
CA CYS A 239 15.43 0.80 -2.30
C CYS A 239 15.85 1.93 -1.34
N LEU A 240 17.00 1.79 -0.68
CA LEU A 240 17.51 2.78 0.27
C LEU A 240 18.60 3.70 -0.31
N ALA A 241 19.18 3.38 -1.47
CA ALA A 241 20.33 4.08 -2.05
C ALA A 241 20.05 5.47 -2.67
N ASN A 242 18.94 6.14 -2.34
CA ASN A 242 18.65 7.51 -2.77
C ASN A 242 18.17 8.39 -1.60
N GLY A 243 18.95 8.40 -0.50
CA GLY A 243 18.84 9.41 0.57
C GLY A 243 19.61 10.68 0.24
#